data_AF-A0A352XNV0-F1
#
_entry.id   AF-A0A352XNV0-F1
#
_cell.length_a   1.000
_cell.length_b   1.000
_cell.length_c   1.000
_cell.angle_alpha   90.00
_cell.angle_beta   90.00
_cell.angle_gamma   90.00
#
_symmetry.space_group_name_H-M   'P 1'
#
loop_
_entity.id
_entity.type
_entity.pdbx_description
1 polymer ?
#
loop_
_entity_poly.entity_id
_entity_poly.type
_entity_poly.pdbx_seq_one_letter_code
_entity_poly.pdbx_strand_id
1 'polypeptide(L)'
;MPTNSTPKAPSSFSRKGFSFDRVFKYFFASNAGLTIVILLLIIGFLLKEGLGFFPGYQRELQIYRITGMEYIDISRKNLTSHEQLTSVMNRAYFAEINGLADRELQRSTESSAMVSHIDDFTASARDQYFETIEDANPAPALIESAKQKYAALLPLAMKELPLTPHLSAAERQQIIDAILARPIDNEDTPELVNQLASEYATVRAKFATPLEPMRASIDEFEALGADLSARVSEMSSKVQVIKAELNTADIIERDRKTLLAAADSAKTPEERARLMAEAQTAIGTVPDTATPLKELLSGNEAGQEMHRSMHEKISAWSNNVNVALTQPEAQRLYQVVGKTLPVFLNELSATPQALAAWDAEKPVKLGTAIFSFLTGKDWITGGEWQDFYGILPLFIGSLMIAVVALILAVPA
;
A
#
# COMPACT_ATOMS: atom_id res chain seq x y z
N MET A 1 -43.69 78.84 11.90
CA MET A 1 -42.70 79.19 10.85
C MET A 1 -41.31 78.81 11.34
N PRO A 2 -40.35 78.37 10.51
CA PRO A 2 -40.46 77.56 9.29
C PRO A 2 -39.48 76.35 9.28
N THR A 3 -39.59 75.59 8.19
CA THR A 3 -38.92 74.39 7.67
C THR A 3 -37.38 74.37 7.67
N ASN A 4 -36.80 73.17 7.71
CA ASN A 4 -35.67 72.83 6.83
C ASN A 4 -35.64 71.34 6.47
N SER A 5 -36.26 71.03 5.34
CA SER A 5 -36.08 69.80 4.57
C SER A 5 -35.00 70.02 3.52
N THR A 6 -33.84 69.38 3.64
CA THR A 6 -32.89 69.23 2.53
C THR A 6 -33.35 68.09 1.61
N PRO A 7 -33.54 68.33 0.29
CA PRO A 7 -33.97 67.30 -0.64
C PRO A 7 -32.81 66.37 -1.01
N LYS A 8 -33.04 65.05 -0.88
CA LYS A 8 -32.14 64.01 -1.37
C LYS A 8 -32.20 64.01 -2.90
N ALA A 9 -31.04 64.17 -3.55
CA ALA A 9 -30.91 64.20 -5.00
C ALA A 9 -31.54 62.95 -5.65
N PRO A 10 -32.29 63.08 -6.77
CA PRO A 10 -32.85 61.93 -7.45
C PRO A 10 -31.73 61.15 -8.15
N SER A 11 -31.62 59.86 -7.83
CA SER A 11 -30.76 58.93 -8.56
C SER A 11 -31.19 58.89 -10.02
N SER A 12 -30.37 59.46 -10.90
CA SER A 12 -30.53 59.38 -12.33
C SER A 12 -30.25 57.96 -12.80
N PHE A 13 -31.24 57.06 -12.84
CA PHE A 13 -31.32 55.91 -13.77
C PHE A 13 -32.64 55.12 -13.64
N SER A 14 -33.77 55.78 -13.36
CA SER A 14 -35.10 55.17 -13.55
C SER A 14 -35.95 56.00 -14.50
N ARG A 15 -36.00 55.59 -15.77
CA ARG A 15 -37.04 56.04 -16.71
C ARG A 15 -37.98 54.87 -16.99
N LYS A 16 -39.27 55.09 -16.72
CA LYS A 16 -40.45 54.29 -17.08
C LYS A 16 -40.33 52.76 -16.87
N GLY A 17 -40.79 52.30 -15.71
CA GLY A 17 -41.41 50.98 -15.55
C GLY A 17 -40.49 49.75 -15.55
N PHE A 18 -39.21 49.87 -15.88
CA PHE A 18 -38.27 48.75 -15.88
C PHE A 18 -37.08 49.05 -14.97
N SER A 19 -37.13 48.55 -13.73
CA SER A 19 -36.02 48.65 -12.79
C SER A 19 -34.97 47.60 -13.15
N PHE A 20 -33.77 48.02 -13.57
CA PHE A 20 -32.62 47.13 -13.75
C PHE A 20 -32.35 46.26 -12.51
N ASP A 21 -32.66 46.77 -11.32
CA ASP A 21 -32.55 46.03 -10.05
C ASP A 21 -33.44 44.77 -9.97
N ARG A 22 -34.61 44.80 -10.63
CA ARG A 22 -35.52 43.64 -10.74
C ARG A 22 -35.03 42.65 -11.81
N VAL A 23 -34.41 43.15 -12.87
CA VAL A 23 -33.78 42.33 -13.92
C VAL A 23 -32.54 41.62 -13.36
N PHE A 24 -31.67 42.31 -12.63
CA PHE A 24 -30.51 41.70 -11.97
C PHE A 24 -30.94 40.69 -10.90
N LYS A 25 -31.94 40.99 -10.07
CA LYS A 25 -32.48 40.00 -9.11
C LYS A 25 -33.07 38.79 -9.80
N TYR A 26 -33.85 38.96 -10.88
CA TYR A 26 -34.36 37.82 -11.65
C TYR A 26 -33.26 37.07 -12.39
N PHE A 27 -32.25 37.76 -12.92
CA PHE A 27 -31.15 37.15 -13.66
C PHE A 27 -30.24 36.35 -12.73
N PHE A 28 -29.87 36.89 -11.56
CA PHE A 28 -29.09 36.17 -10.55
C PHE A 28 -29.90 35.08 -9.82
N ALA A 29 -31.19 35.30 -9.52
CA ALA A 29 -32.05 34.24 -8.97
C ALA A 29 -32.32 33.12 -9.99
N SER A 30 -32.44 33.46 -11.28
CA SER A 30 -32.61 32.47 -12.35
C SER A 30 -31.30 31.74 -12.66
N ASN A 31 -30.14 32.40 -12.51
CA ASN A 31 -28.83 31.76 -12.69
C ASN A 31 -28.47 30.87 -11.50
N ALA A 32 -28.72 31.33 -10.25
CA ALA A 32 -28.55 30.52 -9.05
C ALA A 32 -29.55 29.36 -8.99
N GLY A 33 -30.82 29.58 -9.35
CA GLY A 33 -31.82 28.52 -9.45
C GLY A 33 -31.46 27.47 -10.50
N LEU A 34 -30.96 27.89 -11.67
CA LEU A 34 -30.46 26.98 -12.70
C LEU A 34 -29.24 26.19 -12.20
N THR A 35 -28.29 26.83 -11.51
CA THR A 35 -27.13 26.15 -10.91
C THR A 35 -27.55 25.12 -9.87
N ILE A 36 -28.51 25.44 -8.99
CA ILE A 36 -29.05 24.49 -8.00
C ILE A 36 -29.71 23.30 -8.70
N VAL A 37 -30.51 23.54 -9.75
CA VAL A 37 -31.14 22.45 -10.52
C VAL A 37 -30.09 21.59 -11.22
N ILE A 38 -29.09 22.19 -11.87
CA ILE A 38 -27.99 21.46 -12.50
C ILE A 38 -27.22 20.65 -11.45
N LEU A 39 -26.93 21.23 -10.28
CA LEU A 39 -26.25 20.54 -9.19
C LEU A 39 -27.09 19.36 -8.67
N LEU A 40 -28.40 19.53 -8.50
CA LEU A 40 -29.31 18.45 -8.13
C LEU A 40 -29.39 17.36 -9.19
N LEU A 41 -29.34 17.72 -10.49
CA LEU A 41 -29.28 16.77 -11.59
C LEU A 41 -27.94 16.04 -11.63
N ILE A 42 -26.83 16.72 -11.36
CA ILE A 42 -25.50 16.10 -11.22
C ILE A 42 -25.49 15.16 -10.02
N ILE A 43 -26.00 15.57 -8.86
CA ILE A 43 -26.12 14.72 -7.67
C ILE A 43 -27.00 13.51 -7.98
N GLY A 44 -28.16 13.70 -8.62
CA GLY A 44 -29.06 12.63 -9.02
C GLY A 44 -28.43 11.67 -10.02
N PHE A 45 -27.64 12.19 -10.98
CA PHE A 45 -26.89 11.39 -11.93
C PHE A 45 -25.77 10.60 -11.24
N LEU A 46 -24.97 11.25 -10.40
CA LEU A 46 -23.92 10.62 -9.61
C LEU A 46 -24.48 9.54 -8.66
N LEU A 47 -25.65 9.77 -8.06
CA LEU A 47 -26.35 8.77 -7.26
C LEU A 47 -26.87 7.62 -8.13
N LYS A 48 -27.43 7.90 -9.32
CA LYS A 48 -27.91 6.86 -10.24
C LYS A 48 -26.77 5.97 -10.74
N GLU A 49 -25.65 6.56 -11.15
CA GLU A 49 -24.45 5.83 -11.59
C GLU A 49 -23.77 5.12 -10.42
N GLY A 50 -23.64 5.78 -9.26
CA GLY A 50 -23.07 5.21 -8.04
C GLY A 50 -23.93 4.09 -7.41
N LEU A 51 -25.25 4.09 -7.60
CA LEU A 51 -26.12 2.98 -7.17
C LEU A 51 -26.02 1.77 -8.09
N GLY A 52 -25.66 1.98 -9.37
CA GLY A 52 -25.39 0.91 -10.34
C GLY A 52 -24.15 0.07 -10.01
N PHE A 53 -23.25 0.59 -9.16
CA PHE A 53 -22.04 -0.09 -8.69
C PHE A 53 -22.34 -1.25 -7.71
N PHE A 54 -23.25 -1.04 -6.74
CA PHE A 54 -23.44 -1.99 -5.64
C PHE A 54 -23.88 -3.40 -6.05
N PRO A 55 -24.72 -3.60 -7.09
CA PRO A 55 -25.01 -4.93 -7.61
C PRO A 55 -23.76 -5.66 -8.15
N GLY A 56 -22.86 -4.94 -8.82
CA GLY A 56 -21.57 -5.47 -9.28
C GLY A 56 -20.68 -5.84 -8.11
N TYR A 57 -20.52 -4.92 -7.15
CA TYR A 57 -19.72 -5.15 -5.94
C TYR A 57 -20.27 -6.31 -5.08
N GLN A 58 -21.59 -6.42 -4.95
CA GLN A 58 -22.23 -7.55 -4.27
C GLN A 58 -21.88 -8.88 -4.96
N ARG A 59 -21.86 -8.92 -6.30
CA ARG A 59 -21.45 -10.12 -7.05
C ARG A 59 -19.98 -10.45 -6.78
N GLU A 60 -19.10 -9.46 -6.78
CA GLU A 60 -17.68 -9.67 -6.47
C GLU A 60 -17.47 -10.19 -5.05
N LEU A 61 -18.17 -9.63 -4.06
CA LEU A 61 -18.16 -10.15 -2.69
C LEU A 61 -18.70 -11.59 -2.62
N GLN A 62 -19.72 -11.91 -3.41
CA GLN A 62 -20.21 -13.27 -3.52
C GLN A 62 -19.15 -14.20 -4.12
N ILE A 63 -18.45 -13.77 -5.19
CA ILE A 63 -17.33 -14.51 -5.78
C ILE A 63 -16.20 -14.70 -4.74
N TYR A 64 -15.89 -13.66 -3.99
CA TYR A 64 -14.91 -13.68 -2.91
C TYR A 64 -15.25 -14.69 -1.81
N ARG A 65 -16.54 -14.83 -1.49
CA ARG A 65 -17.04 -15.85 -0.56
C ARG A 65 -16.97 -17.26 -1.14
N ILE A 66 -17.54 -17.49 -2.33
CA ILE A 66 -17.61 -18.85 -2.91
C ILE A 66 -16.22 -19.40 -3.26
N THR A 67 -15.25 -18.53 -3.57
CA THR A 67 -13.86 -18.94 -3.78
C THR A 67 -13.19 -19.42 -2.51
N GLY A 68 -13.73 -19.11 -1.33
CA GLY A 68 -13.08 -19.38 -0.05
C GLY A 68 -12.02 -18.35 0.35
N MET A 69 -11.86 -17.24 -0.39
CA MET A 69 -10.94 -16.17 0.00
C MET A 69 -11.29 -15.58 1.37
N GLU A 70 -12.58 -15.32 1.63
CA GLU A 70 -13.05 -14.87 2.96
C GLU A 70 -12.63 -15.82 4.09
N TYR A 71 -12.68 -17.13 3.84
CA TYR A 71 -12.31 -18.14 4.83
C TYR A 71 -10.81 -18.10 5.17
N ILE A 72 -9.96 -17.94 4.16
CA ILE A 72 -8.51 -17.82 4.35
C ILE A 72 -8.16 -16.55 5.11
N ASP A 73 -8.84 -15.45 4.79
CA ASP A 73 -8.56 -14.14 5.39
C ASP A 73 -8.74 -14.12 6.90
N ILE A 74 -9.67 -14.93 7.43
CA ILE A 74 -9.81 -15.12 8.87
C ILE A 74 -8.47 -15.57 9.48
N SER A 75 -7.79 -16.55 8.85
CA SER A 75 -6.49 -17.03 9.31
C SER A 75 -5.34 -16.11 8.92
N ARG A 76 -5.39 -15.50 7.73
CA ARG A 76 -4.38 -14.55 7.24
C ARG A 76 -4.30 -13.33 8.14
N LYS A 77 -5.42 -12.83 8.65
CA LYS A 77 -5.44 -11.70 9.59
C LYS A 77 -4.59 -11.97 10.84
N ASN A 78 -4.71 -13.18 11.41
CA ASN A 78 -3.88 -13.57 12.56
C ASN A 78 -2.41 -13.70 12.19
N LEU A 79 -2.11 -14.25 11.01
CA LEU A 79 -0.73 -14.34 10.50
C LEU A 79 -0.11 -12.95 10.33
N THR A 80 -0.82 -12.02 9.67
CA THR A 80 -0.35 -10.65 9.49
C THR A 80 -0.17 -9.93 10.83
N SER A 81 -1.07 -10.14 11.78
CA SER A 81 -0.94 -9.56 13.13
C SER A 81 0.27 -10.12 13.88
N HIS A 82 0.54 -11.41 13.74
CA HIS A 82 1.74 -12.07 14.26
C HIS A 82 3.02 -11.50 13.63
N GLU A 83 3.09 -11.42 12.30
CA GLU A 83 4.23 -10.85 11.56
C GLU A 83 4.50 -9.39 11.94
N GLN A 84 3.44 -8.58 12.11
CA GLN A 84 3.54 -7.19 12.56
C GLN A 84 4.09 -7.10 13.99
N LEU A 85 3.62 -7.95 14.91
CA LEU A 85 4.16 -8.02 16.27
C LEU A 85 5.64 -8.41 16.27
N THR A 86 6.02 -9.44 15.51
CA THR A 86 7.41 -9.85 15.30
C THR A 86 8.26 -8.70 14.77
N SER A 87 7.77 -7.98 13.76
CA SER A 87 8.45 -6.81 13.20
C SER A 87 8.66 -5.70 14.24
N VAL A 88 7.63 -5.35 15.01
CA VAL A 88 7.73 -4.29 16.03
C VAL A 88 8.68 -4.70 17.16
N MET A 89 8.67 -5.96 17.59
CA MET A 89 9.61 -6.47 18.59
C MET A 89 11.07 -6.46 18.08
N ASN A 90 11.30 -6.89 16.85
CA ASN A 90 12.61 -6.81 16.20
C ASN A 90 13.11 -5.36 16.13
N ARG A 91 12.24 -4.42 15.75
CA ARG A 91 12.57 -3.00 15.72
C ARG A 91 12.87 -2.45 17.11
N ALA A 92 12.13 -2.86 18.14
CA ALA A 92 12.41 -2.47 19.53
C ALA A 92 13.80 -2.96 19.97
N TYR A 93 14.12 -4.22 19.68
CA TYR A 93 15.44 -4.80 19.95
C TYR A 93 16.56 -4.04 19.24
N PHE A 94 16.41 -3.78 17.93
CA PHE A 94 17.43 -3.05 17.18
C PHE A 94 17.54 -1.57 17.58
N ALA A 95 16.43 -0.91 17.90
CA ALA A 95 16.44 0.45 18.41
C ALA A 95 17.21 0.56 19.75
N GLU A 96 17.13 -0.47 20.60
CA GLU A 96 17.88 -0.49 21.86
C GLU A 96 19.39 -0.57 21.60
N ILE A 97 19.84 -1.60 20.87
CA ILE A 97 21.28 -1.81 20.67
C ILE A 97 21.92 -0.74 19.78
N ASN A 98 21.18 -0.24 18.77
CA ASN A 98 21.67 0.80 17.89
C ASN A 98 21.66 2.17 18.58
N GLY A 99 20.67 2.46 19.43
CA GLY A 99 20.67 3.70 20.21
C GLY A 99 21.80 3.75 21.24
N LEU A 100 22.15 2.60 21.84
CA LEU A 100 23.32 2.48 22.73
C LEU A 100 24.66 2.61 21.97
N ALA A 101 24.69 2.22 20.69
CA ALA A 101 25.84 2.31 19.80
C ALA A 101 25.75 3.49 18.81
N ASP A 102 24.93 4.52 19.11
CA ASP A 102 24.55 5.54 18.12
C ASP A 102 25.77 6.28 17.57
N ARG A 103 26.73 6.65 18.41
CA ARG A 103 27.95 7.34 17.97
C ARG A 103 28.71 6.54 16.92
N GLU A 104 28.95 5.25 17.16
CA GLU A 104 29.68 4.38 16.25
C GLU A 104 28.84 4.05 15.00
N LEU A 105 27.51 3.92 15.14
CA LEU A 105 26.58 3.80 14.03
C LEU A 105 26.67 5.01 13.10
N GLN A 106 26.54 6.24 13.62
CA GLN A 106 26.59 7.46 12.82
C GLN A 106 27.94 7.58 12.11
N ARG A 107 29.07 7.36 12.81
CA ARG A 107 30.41 7.37 12.19
C ARG A 107 30.51 6.35 11.05
N SER A 108 30.04 5.12 11.26
CA SER A 108 30.06 4.07 10.23
C SER A 108 29.17 4.45 9.03
N THR A 109 27.94 4.89 9.25
CA THR A 109 27.01 5.29 8.19
C THR A 109 27.51 6.50 7.41
N GLU A 110 28.00 7.54 8.08
CA GLU A 110 28.54 8.74 7.45
C GLU A 110 29.78 8.44 6.60
N SER A 111 30.70 7.61 7.12
CA SER A 111 31.90 7.22 6.37
C SER A 111 31.57 6.40 5.12
N SER A 112 30.60 5.48 5.21
CA SER A 112 30.11 4.72 4.07
C SER A 112 29.41 5.63 3.06
N ALA A 113 28.56 6.56 3.51
CA ALA A 113 27.82 7.47 2.64
C ALA A 113 28.75 8.38 1.83
N MET A 114 29.87 8.83 2.42
CA MET A 114 30.90 9.58 1.69
C MET A 114 31.47 8.76 0.53
N VAL A 115 31.82 7.50 0.76
CA VAL A 115 32.39 6.63 -0.27
C VAL A 115 31.36 6.32 -1.35
N SER A 116 30.14 5.93 -0.97
CA SER A 116 29.06 5.65 -1.92
C SER A 116 28.74 6.86 -2.80
N HIS A 117 28.70 8.07 -2.23
CA HIS A 117 28.49 9.29 -3.02
C HIS A 117 29.55 9.45 -4.12
N ILE A 118 30.83 9.21 -3.80
CA ILE A 118 31.92 9.35 -4.77
C ILE A 118 31.89 8.21 -5.79
N ASP A 119 31.61 6.98 -5.36
CA ASP A 119 31.46 5.83 -6.24
C ASP A 119 30.31 6.06 -7.24
N ASP A 120 29.13 6.48 -6.79
CA ASP A 120 28.00 6.79 -7.65
C ASP A 120 28.32 7.92 -8.64
N PHE A 121 29.03 8.96 -8.18
CA PHE A 121 29.43 10.08 -9.03
C PHE A 121 30.43 9.66 -10.12
N THR A 122 31.28 8.68 -9.82
CA THR A 122 32.34 8.19 -10.72
C THR A 122 31.97 6.92 -11.48
N ALA A 123 30.80 6.33 -11.20
CA ALA A 123 30.34 5.05 -11.74
C ALA A 123 30.47 4.98 -13.27
N SER A 124 29.99 6.00 -13.98
CA SER A 124 30.05 6.01 -15.46
C SER A 124 31.47 5.97 -16.06
N ALA A 125 32.51 6.29 -15.31
CA ALA A 125 33.91 6.13 -15.76
C ALA A 125 34.48 4.77 -15.34
N ARG A 126 34.09 4.28 -14.15
CA ARG A 126 34.47 2.95 -13.67
C ARG A 126 33.82 1.84 -14.47
N ASP A 127 32.52 1.91 -14.73
CA ASP A 127 31.77 0.95 -15.55
C ASP A 127 32.38 0.83 -16.95
N GLN A 128 32.63 1.97 -17.61
CA GLN A 128 33.29 2.00 -18.91
C GLN A 128 34.68 1.35 -18.87
N TYR A 129 35.45 1.56 -17.80
CA TYR A 129 36.75 0.94 -17.63
C TYR A 129 36.62 -0.59 -17.50
N PHE A 130 35.77 -1.08 -16.60
CA PHE A 130 35.57 -2.52 -16.37
C PHE A 130 35.02 -3.23 -17.61
N GLU A 131 33.99 -2.68 -18.25
CA GLU A 131 33.46 -3.20 -19.52
C GLU A 131 34.55 -3.30 -20.60
N THR A 132 35.44 -2.31 -20.68
CA THR A 132 36.50 -2.30 -21.70
C THR A 132 37.59 -3.33 -21.41
N ILE A 133 37.98 -3.54 -20.16
CA ILE A 133 39.05 -4.50 -19.81
C ILE A 133 38.57 -5.96 -19.81
N GLU A 134 37.26 -6.18 -19.69
CA GLU A 134 36.63 -7.50 -19.79
C GLU A 134 36.40 -7.94 -21.25
N ASP A 135 36.49 -7.03 -22.22
CA ASP A 135 36.44 -7.37 -23.65
C ASP A 135 37.60 -8.30 -24.03
N ALA A 136 37.32 -9.29 -24.90
CA ALA A 136 38.31 -10.22 -25.43
C ALA A 136 39.44 -9.52 -26.22
N ASN A 137 39.20 -8.32 -26.76
CA ASN A 137 40.21 -7.49 -27.41
C ASN A 137 40.09 -6.02 -26.94
N PRO A 138 40.61 -5.69 -25.75
CA PRO A 138 40.38 -4.42 -25.11
C PRO A 138 41.06 -3.28 -25.89
N ALA A 139 40.30 -2.23 -26.24
CA ALA A 139 40.81 -1.08 -26.98
C ALA A 139 41.60 -0.13 -26.06
N PRO A 140 42.94 0.04 -26.22
CA PRO A 140 43.74 0.84 -25.28
C PRO A 140 43.31 2.30 -25.17
N ALA A 141 42.77 2.87 -26.26
CA ALA A 141 42.25 4.24 -26.28
C ALA A 141 41.01 4.42 -25.40
N LEU A 142 40.15 3.38 -25.28
CA LEU A 142 38.97 3.43 -24.43
C LEU A 142 39.33 3.29 -22.95
N ILE A 143 40.33 2.46 -22.63
CA ILE A 143 40.91 2.36 -21.28
C ILE A 143 41.45 3.71 -20.83
N GLU A 144 42.26 4.35 -21.68
CA GLU A 144 42.87 5.65 -21.37
C GLU A 144 41.80 6.75 -21.24
N SER A 145 40.78 6.74 -22.09
CA SER A 145 39.63 7.64 -22.01
C SER A 145 38.88 7.49 -20.67
N ALA A 146 38.62 6.25 -20.23
CA ALA A 146 37.95 5.98 -18.96
C ALA A 146 38.79 6.46 -17.76
N LYS A 147 40.11 6.24 -17.80
CA LYS A 147 41.05 6.75 -16.78
C LYS A 147 41.04 8.28 -16.69
N GLN A 148 41.07 8.97 -17.84
CA GLN A 148 41.01 10.43 -17.89
C GLN A 148 39.68 10.97 -17.38
N LYS A 149 38.57 10.32 -17.75
CA LYS A 149 37.23 10.67 -17.26
C LYS A 149 37.13 10.50 -15.75
N TYR A 150 37.62 9.38 -15.19
CA TYR A 150 37.66 9.16 -13.75
C TYR A 150 38.50 10.23 -13.03
N ALA A 151 39.70 10.51 -13.52
CA ALA A 151 40.58 11.54 -12.97
C ALA A 151 39.96 12.95 -12.99
N ALA A 152 39.12 13.25 -14.00
CA ALA A 152 38.39 14.52 -14.09
C ALA A 152 37.16 14.57 -13.15
N LEU A 153 36.46 13.46 -12.95
CA LEU A 153 35.27 13.38 -12.10
C LEU A 153 35.61 13.37 -10.61
N LEU A 154 36.72 12.74 -10.22
CA LEU A 154 37.09 12.57 -8.81
C LEU A 154 37.17 13.89 -8.01
N PRO A 155 37.85 14.96 -8.46
CA PRO A 155 37.84 16.24 -7.73
C PRO A 155 36.50 16.97 -7.78
N LEU A 156 35.61 16.65 -8.73
CA LEU A 156 34.25 17.21 -8.78
C LEU A 156 33.36 16.55 -7.72
N ALA A 157 33.46 15.23 -7.54
CA ALA A 157 32.76 14.50 -6.48
C ALA A 157 33.08 15.05 -5.07
N MET A 158 34.28 15.61 -4.88
CA MET A 158 34.70 16.17 -3.59
C MET A 158 34.04 17.50 -3.24
N LYS A 159 33.41 18.20 -4.20
CA LYS A 159 32.81 19.52 -3.97
C LYS A 159 31.51 19.47 -3.19
N GLU A 160 30.74 18.38 -3.34
CA GLU A 160 29.39 18.24 -2.77
C GLU A 160 29.29 17.01 -1.87
N LEU A 161 30.34 16.77 -1.07
CA LEU A 161 30.34 15.65 -0.12
C LEU A 161 29.21 15.78 0.92
N PRO A 162 28.60 14.66 1.34
CA PRO A 162 27.58 14.67 2.36
C PRO A 162 28.11 15.26 3.67
N LEU A 163 27.20 15.84 4.46
CA LEU A 163 27.51 16.32 5.80
C LEU A 163 27.84 15.13 6.71
N THR A 164 28.97 15.23 7.40
CA THR A 164 29.46 14.17 8.30
C THR A 164 29.81 14.73 9.68
N PRO A 165 28.80 15.21 10.45
CA PRO A 165 29.02 15.83 11.75
C PRO A 165 29.60 14.91 12.83
N HIS A 166 29.52 13.59 12.67
CA HIS A 166 30.01 12.62 13.66
C HIS A 166 31.41 12.11 13.35
N LEU A 167 31.90 12.30 12.12
CA LEU A 167 33.31 12.10 11.78
C LEU A 167 34.15 13.28 12.27
N SER A 168 35.32 12.98 12.83
CA SER A 168 36.33 14.01 13.08
C SER A 168 36.91 14.54 11.76
N ALA A 169 37.46 15.75 11.81
CA ALA A 169 38.12 16.36 10.65
C ALA A 169 39.27 15.48 10.11
N ALA A 170 39.99 14.79 11.00
CA ALA A 170 41.08 13.89 10.63
C ALA A 170 40.56 12.64 9.90
N GLU A 171 39.53 11.98 10.43
CA GLU A 171 38.90 10.82 9.79
C GLU A 171 38.33 11.17 8.42
N ARG A 172 37.64 12.30 8.34
CA ARG A 172 37.09 12.80 7.07
C ARG A 172 38.19 13.02 6.05
N GLN A 173 39.29 13.65 6.44
CA GLN A 173 40.42 13.89 5.53
C GLN A 173 41.09 12.59 5.11
N GLN A 174 41.26 11.63 6.03
CA GLN A 174 41.85 10.32 5.71
C GLN A 174 41.01 9.54 4.69
N ILE A 175 39.68 9.58 4.77
CA ILE A 175 38.80 8.97 3.76
C ILE A 175 38.97 9.66 2.40
N ILE A 176 38.98 10.99 2.39
CA ILE A 176 39.17 11.78 1.17
C ILE A 176 40.51 11.44 0.51
N ASP A 177 41.60 11.44 1.29
CA ASP A 177 42.94 11.16 0.80
C ASP A 177 43.03 9.73 0.24
N ALA A 178 42.41 8.76 0.93
CA ALA A 178 42.36 7.37 0.48
C ALA A 178 41.62 7.23 -0.87
N ILE A 179 40.48 7.91 -1.04
CA ILE A 179 39.72 7.87 -2.29
C ILE A 179 40.42 8.63 -3.41
N LEU A 180 41.04 9.79 -3.13
CA LEU A 180 41.81 10.55 -4.11
C LEU A 180 43.02 9.78 -4.64
N ALA A 181 43.63 8.95 -3.79
CA ALA A 181 44.74 8.07 -4.16
C ALA A 181 44.29 6.75 -4.79
N ARG A 182 42.99 6.44 -4.80
CA ARG A 182 42.44 5.14 -5.23
C ARG A 182 42.53 4.99 -6.76
N PRO A 183 43.24 3.97 -7.27
CA PRO A 183 43.22 3.61 -8.69
C PRO A 183 41.81 3.28 -9.20
N ILE A 184 41.54 3.52 -10.48
CA ILE A 184 40.20 3.29 -11.09
C ILE A 184 39.74 1.83 -11.01
N ASP A 185 40.70 0.89 -11.00
CA ASP A 185 40.51 -0.55 -10.94
C ASP A 185 40.39 -1.08 -9.50
N ASN A 186 40.62 -0.25 -8.48
CA ASN A 186 40.45 -0.64 -7.10
C ASN A 186 38.98 -0.45 -6.67
N GLU A 187 38.34 -1.55 -6.32
CA GLU A 187 36.96 -1.60 -5.82
C GLU A 187 36.89 -1.70 -4.29
N ASP A 188 38.03 -1.67 -3.61
CA ASP A 188 38.09 -1.87 -2.17
C ASP A 188 37.52 -0.66 -1.43
N THR A 189 36.81 -0.96 -0.35
CA THR A 189 36.39 0.05 0.61
C THR A 189 37.61 0.57 1.38
N PRO A 190 37.77 1.90 1.57
CA PRO A 190 38.90 2.45 2.32
C PRO A 190 39.07 1.81 3.70
N GLU A 191 40.32 1.61 4.12
CA GLU A 191 40.64 0.90 5.37
C GLU A 191 39.94 1.51 6.59
N LEU A 192 39.93 2.84 6.71
CA LEU A 192 39.26 3.54 7.80
C LEU A 192 37.75 3.27 7.82
N VAL A 193 37.09 3.18 6.65
CA VAL A 193 35.65 2.88 6.57
C VAL A 193 35.38 1.46 7.06
N ASN A 194 36.23 0.49 6.69
CA ASN A 194 36.15 -0.88 7.23
C ASN A 194 36.41 -0.93 8.73
N GLN A 195 37.37 -0.14 9.24
CA GLN A 195 37.65 -0.03 10.66
C GLN A 195 36.45 0.53 11.43
N LEU A 196 35.84 1.61 10.96
CA LEU A 196 34.65 2.21 11.58
C LEU A 196 33.45 1.26 11.58
N ALA A 197 33.24 0.50 10.49
CA ALA A 197 32.21 -0.53 10.44
C ALA A 197 32.47 -1.67 11.45
N SER A 198 33.73 -2.08 11.61
CA SER A 198 34.14 -3.10 12.59
C SER A 198 33.99 -2.60 14.04
N GLU A 199 34.34 -1.34 14.31
CA GLU A 199 34.10 -0.68 15.60
C GLU A 199 32.62 -0.70 15.96
N TYR A 200 31.75 -0.28 15.03
CA TYR A 200 30.31 -0.33 15.21
C TYR A 200 29.81 -1.75 15.49
N ALA A 201 30.23 -2.74 14.68
CA ALA A 201 29.84 -4.14 14.88
C ALA A 201 30.25 -4.66 16.27
N THR A 202 31.45 -4.31 16.73
CA THR A 202 31.97 -4.69 18.05
C THR A 202 31.17 -4.06 19.18
N VAL A 203 30.89 -2.75 19.11
CA VAL A 203 30.11 -2.04 20.13
C VAL A 203 28.67 -2.52 20.15
N ARG A 204 28.06 -2.74 18.98
CA ARG A 204 26.71 -3.32 18.87
C ARG A 204 26.63 -4.72 19.48
N ALA A 205 27.61 -5.58 19.23
CA ALA A 205 27.65 -6.93 19.83
C ALA A 205 27.75 -6.90 21.36
N LYS A 206 28.52 -5.95 21.91
CA LYS A 206 28.62 -5.71 23.36
C LYS A 206 27.25 -5.38 23.97
N PHE A 207 26.42 -4.58 23.29
CA PHE A 207 25.08 -4.22 23.76
C PHE A 207 24.00 -5.27 23.43
N ALA A 208 24.22 -6.11 22.42
CA ALA A 208 23.36 -7.25 22.12
C ALA A 208 23.48 -8.36 23.16
N THR A 209 24.68 -8.61 23.70
CA THR A 209 24.94 -9.74 24.62
C THR A 209 24.00 -9.79 25.84
N PRO A 210 23.71 -8.68 26.55
CA PRO A 210 22.74 -8.70 27.66
C PRO A 210 21.28 -8.92 27.22
N LEU A 211 20.98 -8.72 25.94
CA LEU A 211 19.64 -8.84 25.35
C LEU A 211 19.44 -10.16 24.61
N GLU A 212 20.38 -11.10 24.65
CA GLU A 212 20.21 -12.45 24.09
C GLU A 212 18.92 -13.16 24.56
N PRO A 213 18.49 -13.05 25.84
CA PRO A 213 17.19 -13.59 26.25
C PRO A 213 16.00 -12.95 25.53
N MET A 214 16.07 -11.63 25.24
CA MET A 214 15.05 -10.95 24.45
C MET A 214 15.05 -11.46 23.01
N ARG A 215 16.24 -11.59 22.40
CA ARG A 215 16.40 -12.12 21.04
C ARG A 215 15.79 -13.52 20.93
N ALA A 216 16.18 -14.43 21.84
CA ALA A 216 15.64 -15.78 21.90
C ALA A 216 14.11 -15.79 22.08
N SER A 217 13.57 -14.89 22.91
CA SER A 217 12.13 -14.76 23.09
C SER A 217 11.41 -14.31 21.81
N ILE A 218 12.00 -13.40 21.03
CA ILE A 218 11.42 -12.98 19.74
C ILE A 218 11.50 -14.12 18.73
N ASP A 219 12.60 -14.86 18.69
CA ASP A 219 12.77 -16.02 17.78
C ASP A 219 11.76 -17.13 18.12
N GLU A 220 11.52 -17.38 19.41
CA GLU A 220 10.47 -18.30 19.86
C GLU A 220 9.09 -17.82 19.39
N PHE A 221 8.76 -16.53 19.58
CA PHE A 221 7.49 -15.98 19.11
C PHE A 221 7.33 -16.11 17.59
N GLU A 222 8.36 -15.78 16.82
CA GLU A 222 8.37 -15.89 15.36
C GLU A 222 8.10 -17.34 14.92
N ALA A 223 8.75 -18.31 15.55
CA ALA A 223 8.57 -19.73 15.26
C ALA A 223 7.13 -20.21 15.53
N LEU A 224 6.41 -19.63 16.48
CA LEU A 224 5.01 -19.97 16.76
C LEU A 224 4.05 -19.67 15.60
N GLY A 225 4.43 -18.81 14.65
CA GLY A 225 3.64 -18.50 13.46
C GLY A 225 3.91 -19.41 12.25
N ALA A 226 4.95 -20.26 12.31
CA ALA A 226 5.40 -21.05 11.15
C ALA A 226 4.31 -21.99 10.61
N ASP A 227 3.62 -22.71 11.49
CA ASP A 227 2.55 -23.64 11.12
C ASP A 227 1.37 -22.90 10.48
N LEU A 228 1.00 -21.74 11.03
CA LEU A 228 -0.07 -20.90 10.50
C LEU A 228 0.30 -20.33 9.12
N SER A 229 1.55 -19.90 8.94
CA SER A 229 2.07 -19.41 7.66
C SER A 229 1.99 -20.49 6.59
N ALA A 230 2.50 -21.69 6.88
CA ALA A 230 2.44 -22.83 5.98
C ALA A 230 0.99 -23.15 5.58
N ARG A 231 0.08 -23.15 6.56
CA ARG A 231 -1.34 -23.43 6.32
C ARG A 231 -2.02 -22.35 5.49
N VAL A 232 -1.79 -21.06 5.77
CA VAL A 232 -2.32 -19.95 4.97
C VAL A 232 -1.79 -20.02 3.55
N SER A 233 -0.52 -20.35 3.35
CA SER A 233 0.07 -20.55 2.03
C SER A 233 -0.62 -21.69 1.26
N GLU A 234 -0.78 -22.85 1.89
CA GLU A 234 -1.47 -24.01 1.30
C GLU A 234 -2.91 -23.66 0.89
N MET A 235 -3.66 -23.04 1.81
CA MET A 235 -5.03 -22.60 1.52
C MET A 235 -5.05 -21.59 0.37
N SER A 236 -4.10 -20.64 0.34
CA SER A 236 -4.00 -19.63 -0.72
C SER A 236 -3.84 -20.28 -2.08
N SER A 237 -2.96 -21.27 -2.19
CA SER A 237 -2.78 -22.04 -3.44
C SER A 237 -4.07 -22.70 -3.90
N LYS A 238 -4.82 -23.34 -2.99
CA LYS A 238 -6.12 -23.95 -3.31
C LYS A 238 -7.13 -22.94 -3.82
N VAL A 239 -7.23 -21.78 -3.18
CA VAL A 239 -8.19 -20.75 -3.58
C VAL A 239 -7.82 -20.05 -4.88
N GLN A 240 -6.53 -19.91 -5.20
CA GLN A 240 -6.13 -19.40 -6.51
C GLN A 240 -6.58 -20.30 -7.66
N VAL A 241 -6.62 -21.62 -7.46
CA VAL A 241 -7.18 -22.56 -8.45
C VAL A 241 -8.68 -22.29 -8.67
N ILE A 242 -9.46 -22.19 -7.59
CA ILE A 242 -10.90 -21.91 -7.67
C ILE A 242 -11.16 -20.56 -8.35
N LYS A 243 -10.38 -19.54 -7.99
CA LYS A 243 -10.48 -18.21 -8.58
C LYS A 243 -10.17 -18.22 -10.07
N ALA A 244 -9.15 -18.96 -10.50
CA ALA A 244 -8.79 -19.08 -11.91
C ALA A 244 -9.94 -19.71 -12.72
N GLU A 245 -10.53 -20.81 -12.23
CA GLU A 245 -11.65 -21.48 -12.90
C GLU A 245 -12.89 -20.59 -13.00
N LEU A 246 -13.23 -19.86 -11.92
CA LEU A 246 -14.33 -18.90 -11.92
C LEU A 246 -14.11 -17.74 -12.88
N ASN A 247 -12.91 -17.16 -12.89
CA ASN A 247 -12.56 -16.09 -13.82
C ASN A 247 -12.65 -16.56 -15.27
N THR A 248 -12.17 -17.78 -15.58
CA THR A 248 -12.28 -18.35 -16.92
C THR A 248 -13.73 -18.50 -17.37
N ALA A 249 -14.62 -19.01 -16.51
CA ALA A 249 -16.02 -19.13 -16.88
C ALA A 249 -16.76 -17.78 -16.97
N ASP A 250 -16.45 -16.82 -16.09
CA ASP A 250 -17.02 -15.48 -16.18
C ASP A 250 -16.59 -14.78 -17.48
N ILE A 251 -15.34 -14.96 -17.93
CA ILE A 251 -14.86 -14.48 -19.24
C ILE A 251 -15.68 -15.12 -20.37
N ILE A 252 -15.82 -16.44 -20.37
CA ILE A 252 -16.57 -17.17 -21.41
C ILE A 252 -18.04 -16.71 -21.45
N GLU A 253 -18.68 -16.55 -20.29
CA GLU A 253 -20.07 -16.10 -20.21
C GLU A 253 -20.25 -14.63 -20.64
N ARG A 254 -19.29 -13.76 -20.32
CA ARG A 254 -19.29 -12.36 -20.79
C ARG A 254 -19.11 -12.28 -22.30
N ASP A 255 -18.20 -13.07 -22.86
CA ASP A 255 -17.97 -13.17 -24.30
C ASP A 255 -19.24 -13.68 -24.99
N ARG A 256 -19.89 -14.71 -24.43
CA ARG A 256 -21.17 -15.23 -24.91
C ARG A 256 -22.27 -14.16 -24.92
N LYS A 257 -22.43 -13.40 -23.84
CA LYS A 257 -23.41 -12.30 -23.79
C LYS A 257 -23.11 -11.20 -24.80
N THR A 258 -21.83 -10.91 -25.02
CA THR A 258 -21.39 -9.92 -26.02
C THR A 258 -21.73 -10.40 -27.43
N LEU A 259 -21.48 -11.67 -27.74
CA LEU A 259 -21.86 -12.30 -29.01
C LEU A 259 -23.37 -12.31 -29.23
N LEU A 260 -24.17 -12.57 -28.19
CA LEU A 260 -25.63 -12.48 -28.26
C LEU A 260 -26.13 -11.05 -28.50
N ALA A 261 -25.61 -10.07 -27.77
CA ALA A 261 -25.99 -8.67 -27.97
C ALA A 261 -25.59 -8.16 -29.37
N ALA A 262 -24.44 -8.61 -29.88
CA ALA A 262 -24.02 -8.36 -31.26
C ALA A 262 -24.95 -9.03 -32.28
N ALA A 263 -25.38 -10.26 -32.02
CA ALA A 263 -26.33 -10.98 -32.88
C ALA A 263 -27.71 -10.30 -32.94
N ASP A 264 -28.19 -9.77 -31.82
CA ASP A 264 -29.44 -8.99 -31.74
C ASP A 264 -29.34 -7.70 -32.58
N SER A 265 -28.16 -7.09 -32.59
CA SER A 265 -27.85 -5.86 -33.33
C SER A 265 -27.40 -6.09 -34.78
N ALA A 266 -27.24 -7.35 -35.21
CA ALA A 266 -26.74 -7.70 -36.54
C ALA A 266 -27.75 -7.37 -37.64
N LYS A 267 -27.25 -6.82 -38.76
CA LYS A 267 -28.07 -6.31 -39.88
C LYS A 267 -28.41 -7.38 -40.91
N THR A 268 -27.61 -8.44 -41.00
CA THR A 268 -27.84 -9.54 -41.96
C THR A 268 -28.21 -10.85 -41.23
N PRO A 269 -29.08 -11.68 -41.83
CA PRO A 269 -29.43 -12.98 -41.25
C PRO A 269 -28.23 -13.93 -41.13
N GLU A 270 -27.27 -13.86 -42.06
CA GLU A 270 -26.07 -14.69 -42.10
C GLU A 270 -25.11 -14.36 -40.95
N GLU A 271 -24.86 -13.07 -40.70
CA GLU A 271 -24.04 -12.60 -39.59
C GLU A 271 -24.68 -12.92 -38.24
N ARG A 272 -26.00 -12.74 -38.12
CA ARG A 272 -26.75 -13.14 -36.91
C ARG A 272 -26.60 -14.64 -36.63
N ALA A 273 -26.75 -15.48 -37.66
CA ALA A 273 -26.60 -16.93 -37.52
C ALA A 273 -25.18 -17.32 -37.11
N ARG A 274 -24.15 -16.65 -37.66
CA ARG A 274 -22.75 -16.87 -37.29
C ARG A 274 -22.48 -16.51 -35.82
N LEU A 275 -22.90 -15.32 -35.39
CA LEU A 275 -22.72 -14.85 -34.01
C LEU A 275 -23.50 -15.71 -33.00
N MET A 276 -24.70 -16.18 -33.36
CA MET A 276 -25.46 -17.12 -32.53
C MET A 276 -24.76 -18.49 -32.44
N ALA A 277 -24.17 -18.99 -33.53
CA ALA A 277 -23.41 -20.22 -33.51
C ALA A 277 -22.14 -20.08 -32.65
N GLU A 278 -21.40 -18.97 -32.79
CA GLU A 278 -20.24 -18.65 -31.95
C GLU A 278 -20.63 -18.55 -30.47
N ALA A 279 -21.74 -17.87 -30.13
CA ALA A 279 -22.27 -17.81 -28.77
C ALA A 279 -22.66 -19.19 -28.23
N GLN A 280 -23.25 -20.05 -29.08
CA GLN A 280 -23.62 -21.41 -28.69
C GLN A 280 -22.39 -22.30 -28.46
N THR A 281 -21.29 -22.08 -29.17
CA THR A 281 -20.01 -22.76 -28.90
C THR A 281 -19.32 -22.22 -27.65
N ALA A 282 -19.57 -20.96 -27.30
CA ALA A 282 -19.08 -20.30 -26.09
C ALA A 282 -19.98 -20.57 -24.85
N ILE A 283 -20.70 -21.69 -24.81
CA ILE A 283 -21.38 -22.09 -23.57
C ILE A 283 -20.31 -22.33 -22.50
N GLY A 284 -20.29 -21.44 -21.50
CA GLY A 284 -19.47 -21.63 -20.31
C GLY A 284 -19.91 -22.87 -19.57
N THR A 285 -18.98 -23.77 -19.30
CA THR A 285 -19.17 -24.77 -18.24
C THR A 285 -19.26 -24.03 -16.92
N VAL A 286 -20.31 -24.27 -16.12
CA VAL A 286 -20.36 -23.76 -14.75
C VAL A 286 -19.17 -24.39 -14.01
N PRO A 287 -18.20 -23.59 -13.50
CA PRO A 287 -17.06 -24.14 -12.78
C PRO A 287 -17.53 -24.91 -11.56
N ASP A 288 -16.92 -26.07 -11.33
CA ASP A 288 -17.13 -26.80 -10.09
C ASP A 288 -16.36 -26.11 -8.96
N THR A 289 -17.03 -25.17 -8.31
CA THR A 289 -16.50 -24.51 -7.11
C THR A 289 -16.69 -25.34 -5.85
N ALA A 290 -17.59 -26.33 -5.86
CA ALA A 290 -17.99 -27.06 -4.68
C ALA A 290 -16.92 -28.09 -4.26
N THR A 291 -16.33 -28.81 -5.21
CA THR A 291 -15.32 -29.84 -4.91
C THR A 291 -14.05 -29.24 -4.29
N PRO A 292 -13.38 -28.24 -4.90
CA PRO A 292 -12.15 -27.71 -4.33
C PRO A 292 -12.40 -26.93 -3.03
N LEU A 293 -13.59 -26.31 -2.89
CA LEU A 293 -13.99 -25.68 -1.63
C LEU A 293 -14.17 -26.72 -0.52
N LYS A 294 -14.77 -27.88 -0.82
CA LYS A 294 -14.87 -28.98 0.15
C LYS A 294 -13.49 -29.48 0.57
N GLU A 295 -12.54 -29.55 -0.36
CA GLU A 295 -11.15 -29.90 -0.04
C GLU A 295 -10.47 -28.84 0.83
N LEU A 296 -10.69 -27.54 0.57
CA LEU A 296 -10.23 -26.45 1.42
C LEU A 296 -10.77 -26.59 2.85
N LEU A 297 -12.05 -26.89 2.99
CA LEU A 297 -12.76 -27.01 4.27
C LEU A 297 -12.49 -28.33 5.00
N SER A 298 -11.96 -29.36 4.32
CA SER A 298 -11.62 -30.64 4.95
C SER A 298 -10.64 -30.50 6.13
N GLY A 299 -9.81 -29.45 6.13
CA GLY A 299 -8.89 -29.14 7.21
C GLY A 299 -9.44 -28.16 8.26
N ASN A 300 -10.75 -27.86 8.31
CA ASN A 300 -11.30 -26.83 9.19
C ASN A 300 -11.01 -27.11 10.67
N GLU A 301 -11.26 -28.33 11.16
CA GLU A 301 -10.99 -28.70 12.56
C GLU A 301 -9.50 -28.55 12.91
N ALA A 302 -8.61 -29.02 12.04
CA ALA A 302 -7.17 -28.83 12.21
C ALA A 302 -6.76 -27.35 12.20
N GLY A 303 -7.43 -26.53 11.38
CA GLY A 303 -7.21 -25.07 11.35
C GLY A 303 -7.66 -24.40 12.65
N GLN A 304 -8.83 -24.77 13.17
CA GLN A 304 -9.32 -24.27 14.46
C GLN A 304 -8.36 -24.63 15.60
N GLU A 305 -7.89 -25.88 15.63
CA GLU A 305 -6.97 -26.34 16.67
C GLU A 305 -5.62 -25.64 16.59
N MET A 306 -5.13 -25.35 15.38
CA MET A 306 -3.91 -24.56 15.18
C MET A 306 -4.02 -23.16 15.83
N HIS A 307 -5.15 -22.46 15.65
CA HIS A 307 -5.37 -21.16 16.29
C HIS A 307 -5.48 -21.27 17.83
N ARG A 308 -6.13 -22.31 18.36
CA ARG A 308 -6.18 -22.57 19.81
C ARG A 308 -4.79 -22.83 20.38
N SER A 309 -4.03 -23.72 19.73
CA SER A 309 -2.66 -24.05 20.12
C SER A 309 -1.75 -22.82 20.07
N MET A 310 -1.86 -22.00 19.02
CA MET A 310 -1.10 -20.75 18.90
C MET A 310 -1.47 -19.78 20.02
N HIS A 311 -2.76 -19.60 20.32
CA HIS A 311 -3.22 -18.77 21.43
C HIS A 311 -2.63 -19.23 22.78
N GLU A 312 -2.67 -20.53 23.07
CA GLU A 312 -2.11 -21.10 24.30
C GLU A 312 -0.59 -20.87 24.40
N LYS A 313 0.15 -21.19 23.34
CA LYS A 313 1.61 -21.02 23.30
C LYS A 313 2.01 -19.55 23.45
N ILE A 314 1.32 -18.63 22.76
CA ILE A 314 1.61 -17.19 22.84
C ILE A 314 1.21 -16.61 24.20
N SER A 315 0.10 -17.08 24.77
CA SER A 315 -0.29 -16.70 26.14
C SER A 315 0.76 -17.15 27.16
N ALA A 316 1.24 -18.39 27.07
CA ALA A 316 2.30 -18.90 27.93
C ALA A 316 3.61 -18.10 27.75
N TRP A 317 4.01 -17.85 26.50
CA TRP A 317 5.17 -17.03 26.15
C TRP A 317 5.08 -15.63 26.78
N SER A 318 3.93 -14.96 26.67
CA SER A 318 3.74 -13.58 27.12
C SER A 318 3.98 -13.37 28.62
N ASN A 319 3.82 -14.41 29.45
CA ASN A 319 4.05 -14.33 30.89
C ASN A 319 5.54 -14.28 31.25
N ASN A 320 6.41 -14.70 30.33
CA ASN A 320 7.85 -14.80 30.55
C ASN A 320 8.62 -13.63 29.93
N VAL A 321 7.95 -12.78 29.15
CA VAL A 321 8.57 -11.66 28.44
C VAL A 321 8.67 -10.46 29.38
N ASN A 322 9.85 -10.26 29.95
CA ASN A 322 10.15 -9.03 30.69
C ASN A 322 11.57 -8.55 30.37
N VAL A 323 11.68 -7.44 29.66
CA VAL A 323 12.95 -6.85 29.27
C VAL A 323 12.92 -5.36 29.58
N ALA A 324 13.94 -4.88 30.29
CA ALA A 324 14.13 -3.47 30.55
C ALA A 324 14.89 -2.83 29.38
N LEU A 325 14.21 -1.95 28.64
CA LEU A 325 14.79 -1.17 27.56
C LEU A 325 15.05 0.26 28.03
N THR A 326 16.17 0.85 27.60
CA THR A 326 16.63 2.17 28.03
C THR A 326 16.45 3.24 26.96
N GLN A 327 16.47 2.86 25.68
CA GLN A 327 16.38 3.79 24.57
C GLN A 327 14.92 4.27 24.37
N PRO A 328 14.67 5.58 24.18
CA PRO A 328 13.30 6.11 24.05
C PRO A 328 12.49 5.47 22.91
N GLU A 329 13.11 5.25 21.75
CA GLU A 329 12.44 4.62 20.62
C GLU A 329 12.12 3.14 20.91
N ALA A 330 13.06 2.41 21.51
CA ALA A 330 12.87 1.02 21.91
C ALA A 330 11.72 0.87 22.91
N GLN A 331 11.67 1.74 23.93
CA GLN A 331 10.56 1.80 24.89
C GLN A 331 9.22 2.09 24.22
N ARG A 332 9.18 3.06 23.30
CA ARG A 332 7.95 3.39 22.55
C ARG A 332 7.45 2.18 21.75
N LEU A 333 8.34 1.50 21.03
CA LEU A 333 7.98 0.32 20.24
C LEU A 333 7.54 -0.84 21.14
N TYR A 334 8.21 -1.07 22.26
CA TYR A 334 7.82 -2.11 23.21
C TYR A 334 6.46 -1.82 23.88
N GLN A 335 6.13 -0.55 24.14
CA GLN A 335 4.78 -0.16 24.57
C GLN A 335 3.71 -0.44 23.52
N VAL A 336 4.05 -0.35 22.22
CA VAL A 336 3.13 -0.76 21.16
C VAL A 336 2.84 -2.25 21.28
N VAL A 337 3.87 -3.09 21.44
CA VAL A 337 3.72 -4.55 21.67
C VAL A 337 2.80 -4.83 22.86
N GLY A 338 3.03 -4.18 24.00
CA GLY A 338 2.18 -4.35 25.19
C GLY A 338 0.70 -3.98 24.99
N LYS A 339 0.40 -3.08 24.05
CA LYS A 339 -0.98 -2.69 23.70
C LYS A 339 -1.60 -3.58 22.62
N THR A 340 -0.80 -4.05 21.67
CA THR A 340 -1.29 -4.84 20.53
C THR A 340 -1.38 -6.33 20.83
N LEU A 341 -0.52 -6.87 21.70
CA LEU A 341 -0.51 -8.28 22.06
C LEU A 341 -1.85 -8.76 22.67
N PRO A 342 -2.51 -8.05 23.60
CA PRO A 342 -3.83 -8.48 24.10
C PRO A 342 -4.92 -8.46 23.02
N VAL A 343 -4.84 -7.51 22.08
CA VAL A 343 -5.77 -7.45 20.94
C VAL A 343 -5.58 -8.69 20.06
N PHE A 344 -4.33 -9.01 19.75
CA PHE A 344 -4.00 -10.19 18.96
C PHE A 344 -4.44 -11.50 19.63
N LEU A 345 -4.22 -11.66 20.94
CA LEU A 345 -4.70 -12.81 21.70
C LEU A 345 -6.24 -12.94 21.65
N ASN A 346 -6.95 -11.81 21.78
CA ASN A 346 -8.41 -11.81 21.64
C ASN A 346 -8.84 -12.25 20.23
N GLU A 347 -8.17 -11.79 19.18
CA GLU A 347 -8.45 -12.19 17.79
C GLU A 347 -8.18 -13.68 17.55
N LEU A 348 -7.04 -14.19 18.05
CA LEU A 348 -6.73 -15.62 18.02
C LEU A 348 -7.81 -16.45 18.72
N SER A 349 -8.28 -16.00 19.89
CA SER A 349 -9.31 -16.72 20.66
C SER A 349 -10.67 -16.79 19.96
N ALA A 350 -11.03 -15.74 19.20
CA ALA A 350 -12.30 -15.66 18.47
C ALA A 350 -12.27 -16.42 17.13
N THR A 351 -11.08 -16.65 16.59
CA THR A 351 -10.88 -17.19 15.24
C THR A 351 -11.45 -18.60 15.04
N PRO A 352 -11.28 -19.58 15.96
CA PRO A 352 -11.88 -20.89 15.82
C PRO A 352 -13.39 -20.85 15.59
N GLN A 353 -14.10 -19.95 16.30
CA GLN A 353 -15.54 -19.77 16.13
C GLN A 353 -15.87 -19.12 14.78
N ALA A 354 -15.08 -18.15 14.33
CA ALA A 354 -15.25 -17.52 13.03
C ALA A 354 -15.08 -18.53 11.87
N LEU A 355 -14.06 -19.41 11.96
CA LEU A 355 -13.85 -20.50 10.99
C LEU A 355 -14.98 -21.53 11.01
N ALA A 356 -15.52 -21.85 12.18
CA ALA A 356 -16.63 -22.79 12.32
C ALA A 356 -17.97 -22.22 11.79
N ALA A 357 -18.19 -20.91 11.93
CA ALA A 357 -19.42 -20.24 11.53
C ALA A 357 -19.44 -19.78 10.07
N TRP A 358 -18.27 -19.79 9.41
CA TRP A 358 -18.13 -19.41 8.01
C TRP A 358 -18.86 -20.40 7.10
N ASP A 359 -19.49 -19.86 6.06
CA ASP A 359 -20.34 -20.63 5.15
C ASP A 359 -20.35 -19.96 3.78
N ALA A 360 -19.91 -20.70 2.77
CA ALA A 360 -19.79 -20.24 1.39
C ALA A 360 -21.16 -20.00 0.72
N GLU A 361 -22.20 -20.71 1.15
CA GLU A 361 -23.52 -20.67 0.53
C GLU A 361 -24.35 -19.46 1.00
N LYS A 362 -23.92 -18.77 2.08
CA LYS A 362 -24.62 -17.60 2.60
C LYS A 362 -24.57 -16.46 1.58
N PRO A 363 -25.73 -16.01 1.04
CA PRO A 363 -25.75 -14.94 0.07
C PRO A 363 -25.30 -13.62 0.70
N VAL A 364 -24.45 -12.88 -0.01
CA VAL A 364 -24.09 -11.51 0.35
C VAL A 364 -25.29 -10.61 0.06
N LYS A 365 -25.80 -9.93 1.07
CA LYS A 365 -26.92 -8.99 0.92
C LYS A 365 -26.40 -7.66 0.34
N LEU A 366 -27.19 -7.00 -0.51
CA LEU A 366 -26.84 -5.70 -1.08
C LEU A 366 -26.54 -4.64 0.00
N GLY A 367 -27.29 -4.65 1.11
CA GLY A 367 -27.01 -3.75 2.25
C GLY A 367 -25.66 -4.01 2.93
N THR A 368 -25.19 -5.27 2.94
CA THR A 368 -23.85 -5.62 3.43
C THR A 368 -22.78 -5.04 2.52
N ALA A 369 -22.96 -5.11 1.20
CA ALA A 369 -22.03 -4.51 0.23
C ALA A 369 -21.97 -2.98 0.37
N ILE A 370 -23.11 -2.31 0.56
CA ILE A 370 -23.13 -0.84 0.77
C ILE A 370 -22.38 -0.47 2.05
N PHE A 371 -22.63 -1.19 3.15
CA PHE A 371 -21.99 -0.88 4.43
C PHE A 371 -20.51 -1.26 4.45
N SER A 372 -20.14 -2.41 3.89
CA SER A 372 -18.73 -2.83 3.78
C SER A 372 -17.93 -1.88 2.91
N PHE A 373 -18.53 -1.31 1.86
CA PHE A 373 -17.93 -0.25 1.08
C PHE A 373 -17.73 1.01 1.93
N LEU A 374 -18.77 1.54 2.58
CA LEU A 374 -18.65 2.83 3.28
C LEU A 374 -17.84 2.77 4.58
N THR A 375 -17.72 1.59 5.20
CA THR A 375 -17.14 1.43 6.54
C THR A 375 -16.06 0.36 6.64
N GLY A 376 -15.72 -0.29 5.52
CA GLY A 376 -14.70 -1.33 5.46
C GLY A 376 -13.32 -0.78 5.82
N LYS A 377 -12.63 -1.49 6.71
CA LYS A 377 -11.22 -1.22 7.05
C LYS A 377 -10.26 -1.91 6.09
N ASP A 378 -10.65 -3.07 5.56
CA ASP A 378 -9.88 -3.88 4.63
C ASP A 378 -10.69 -4.00 3.32
N TRP A 379 -10.29 -3.23 2.32
CA TRP A 379 -10.92 -3.22 1.01
C TRP A 379 -10.38 -4.40 0.20
N ILE A 380 -11.26 -5.21 -0.39
CA ILE A 380 -10.87 -6.38 -1.18
C ILE A 380 -10.33 -5.91 -2.54
N THR A 381 -8.99 -5.85 -2.69
CA THR A 381 -8.31 -5.24 -3.86
C THR A 381 -7.93 -6.24 -4.96
N GLY A 382 -8.68 -7.33 -5.12
CA GLY A 382 -8.27 -8.48 -5.96
C GLY A 382 -8.97 -8.66 -7.31
N GLY A 383 -9.81 -7.72 -7.75
CA GLY A 383 -10.58 -7.75 -9.02
C GLY A 383 -10.40 -6.47 -9.85
N GLU A 384 -11.33 -6.18 -10.79
CA GLU A 384 -11.37 -5.02 -11.73
C GLU A 384 -11.31 -3.61 -11.04
N TRP A 385 -11.07 -3.58 -9.73
CA TRP A 385 -10.92 -2.44 -8.85
C TRP A 385 -9.80 -1.46 -9.22
N GLN A 386 -8.69 -1.89 -9.82
CA GLN A 386 -7.59 -0.97 -10.16
C GLN A 386 -8.01 0.13 -11.14
N ASP A 387 -8.92 -0.16 -12.07
CA ASP A 387 -9.36 0.79 -13.10
C ASP A 387 -10.38 1.82 -12.56
N PHE A 388 -11.02 1.56 -11.42
CA PHE A 388 -12.08 2.42 -10.86
C PHE A 388 -11.64 3.32 -9.69
N TYR A 389 -10.44 3.13 -9.12
CA TYR A 389 -9.89 4.04 -8.10
C TYR A 389 -9.68 5.48 -8.62
N GLY A 390 -9.77 5.71 -9.93
CA GLY A 390 -9.88 7.07 -10.48
C GLY A 390 -11.24 7.73 -10.18
N ILE A 391 -12.34 6.96 -10.08
CA ILE A 391 -13.71 7.48 -10.04
C ILE A 391 -14.17 7.81 -8.62
N LEU A 392 -13.75 7.07 -7.59
CA LEU A 392 -14.19 7.32 -6.21
C LEU A 392 -13.64 8.64 -5.61
N PRO A 393 -12.36 9.01 -5.78
CA PRO A 393 -11.86 10.33 -5.42
C PRO A 393 -12.52 11.45 -6.23
N LEU A 394 -12.85 11.21 -7.51
CA LEU A 394 -13.61 12.15 -8.33
C LEU A 394 -15.06 12.32 -7.85
N PHE A 395 -15.71 11.24 -7.41
CA PHE A 395 -17.05 11.26 -6.83
C PHE A 395 -17.08 11.99 -5.49
N ILE A 396 -16.17 11.65 -4.57
CA ILE A 396 -16.09 12.31 -3.25
C ILE A 396 -15.66 13.77 -3.42
N GLY A 397 -14.70 14.06 -4.30
CA GLY A 397 -14.26 15.41 -4.61
C GLY A 397 -15.39 16.26 -5.21
N SER A 398 -16.12 15.74 -6.20
CA SER A 398 -17.26 16.44 -6.81
C SER A 398 -18.43 16.61 -5.83
N LEU A 399 -18.71 15.63 -4.97
CA LEU A 399 -19.73 15.72 -3.93
C LEU A 399 -19.36 16.77 -2.87
N MET A 400 -18.11 16.82 -2.42
CA MET A 400 -17.65 17.85 -1.48
C MET A 400 -17.74 19.25 -2.08
N ILE A 401 -17.30 19.42 -3.34
CA ILE A 401 -17.41 20.70 -4.05
C ILE A 401 -18.88 21.09 -4.19
N ALA A 402 -19.76 20.14 -4.50
CA ALA A 402 -21.20 20.39 -4.63
C ALA A 402 -21.84 20.81 -3.29
N VAL A 403 -21.51 20.15 -2.19
CA VAL A 403 -21.99 20.50 -0.84
C VAL A 403 -21.50 21.89 -0.43
N VAL A 404 -20.21 22.19 -0.65
CA VAL A 404 -19.65 23.52 -0.36
C VAL A 404 -20.32 24.59 -1.22
N ALA A 405 -20.52 24.33 -2.52
CA ALA A 405 -21.24 25.25 -3.41
C ALA A 405 -22.68 25.49 -2.94
N LEU A 406 -23.37 24.47 -2.43
CA LEU A 406 -24.73 24.59 -1.93
C LEU A 406 -24.80 25.37 -0.60
N ILE A 407 -23.81 25.18 0.29
CA ILE A 407 -23.65 25.98 1.52
C ILE A 407 -23.38 27.47 1.19
N LEU A 408 -22.57 27.75 0.17
CA LEU A 408 -22.23 29.11 -0.23
C LEU A 408 -23.31 29.80 -1.08
N ALA A 409 -24.09 29.04 -1.84
CA ALA A 409 -25.11 29.56 -2.76
C ALA A 409 -26.47 29.81 -2.11
N VAL A 410 -26.74 29.25 -0.92
CA VAL A 410 -27.95 29.54 -0.14
C VAL A 410 -27.61 30.68 0.85
N PRO A 411 -28.11 31.91 0.63
CA PRO A 411 -28.00 32.94 1.65
C PRO A 411 -28.87 32.54 2.85
N ALA A 412 -28.34 32.71 4.06
CA ALA A 412 -29.07 32.49 5.31
C ALA A 412 -30.39 33.27 5.38
#